data_AF-T1JJZ4-F1
#
_entry.id   AF-T1JJZ4-F1
#
_cell.length_a   1.000
_cell.length_b   1.000
_cell.length_c   1.000
_cell.angle_alpha   90.00
_cell.angle_beta   90.00
_cell.angle_gamma   90.00
#
_symmetry.space_group_name_H-M   'P 1'
#
loop_
_entity.id
_entity.type
_entity.pdbx_description
1 polymer ?
#
loop_
_entity_poly.entity_id
_entity_poly.type
_entity_poly.pdbx_seq_one_letter_code
_entity_poly.pdbx_strand_id
1 'polypeptide(L)'
;MGSRPPDFAPADNPASDSDSCLTRTLSFLYLPAFNFLLLLCPQWLSFDWSMEAIPLITSLLDLRNVFSLVFYCGLGQMVFYSVRGVNVSTSDHTATTTSNGYLKDDCKVSKRKSHRPLNGMTNNHQHHSEVISSSVSDSCFKGHVDALMVALAILILPFIPATNLFFYVGFVVAERVLYVPSMGFCLLIALGVRHLHQTVIRKKLFLTALGFVIIIMCLRTLRRNADWQTEENLYRSGIPINPPKAYGNLANILSAQGKKEEAEWAYKKALSYRSNMADVHYNLGILLQEQKRYDEALQSYRLAIQFRPRMAMAHLNLGLVLGILSRKEEAAEVYRHCSQLDGTGLKDPRTHETTKISALFNLGRLFADDGKYEAAITVYKEATLKMPLYYQPQSLYNMLGEAYFKLEKYEEAEQWYKEALRVKPDHIPAHLTYGKMLARQNRTKEAEKWFTRAKLLAPNDSSVFQHYGQFLAEIDRHVEAAEHYVRAAQLSPDEYEIVFNAANTLRQAGHNEEAEKYYQNAVRIRPHEATSHMNLGAMLHVNGKLLEAEASYLEALRLKPEDAITNNNLNKLRNLLVKKGLRTDSPQPHNWWSLHFFHSFFASPLSIIMK
;
A
#
# COMPACT_ATOMS: atom_id res chain seq x y z
N MET A 1 8.65 -16.01 21.09
CA MET A 1 7.70 -16.48 20.06
C MET A 1 6.88 -17.59 20.68
N GLY A 2 5.55 -17.44 20.69
CA GLY A 2 4.66 -18.31 21.45
C GLY A 2 4.66 -19.76 20.93
N SER A 3 4.59 -20.71 21.84
CA SER A 3 4.49 -22.16 21.61
C SER A 3 3.13 -22.63 21.06
N ARG A 4 2.29 -21.71 20.57
CA ARG A 4 1.01 -22.05 19.95
C ARG A 4 1.20 -22.22 18.44
N PRO A 5 0.59 -23.25 17.83
CA PRO A 5 0.56 -23.36 16.39
C PRO A 5 -0.08 -22.08 15.81
N PRO A 6 0.42 -21.55 14.69
CA PRO A 6 -0.19 -20.41 14.01
C PRO A 6 -1.65 -20.72 13.67
N ASP A 7 -2.53 -19.76 13.94
CA ASP A 7 -3.93 -19.82 13.51
C ASP A 7 -3.99 -19.51 12.02
N PHE A 8 -4.50 -20.47 11.24
CA PHE A 8 -4.69 -20.32 9.79
C PHE A 8 -6.15 -20.01 9.49
N ALA A 9 -6.39 -19.11 8.54
CA ALA A 9 -7.75 -18.89 8.07
C ALA A 9 -8.18 -20.11 7.23
N PRO A 10 -9.47 -20.50 7.25
CA PRO A 10 -10.07 -21.45 6.30
C PRO A 10 -9.64 -21.24 4.84
N ALA A 11 -9.45 -19.96 4.49
CA ALA A 11 -9.07 -19.51 3.18
C ALA A 11 -7.63 -19.86 2.78
N ASP A 12 -6.74 -20.07 3.75
CA ASP A 12 -5.34 -20.43 3.50
C ASP A 12 -5.22 -21.90 3.09
N ASN A 13 -6.14 -22.74 3.56
CA ASN A 13 -6.21 -24.15 3.17
C ASN A 13 -7.65 -24.65 3.03
N PRO A 14 -8.36 -24.31 1.92
CA PRO A 14 -9.74 -24.72 1.73
C PRO A 14 -9.93 -26.25 1.75
N ALA A 15 -8.89 -27.00 1.34
CA ALA A 15 -8.96 -28.46 1.33
C ALA A 15 -9.03 -29.02 2.75
N SER A 16 -8.20 -28.54 3.69
CA SER A 16 -8.24 -29.02 5.07
C SER A 16 -9.50 -28.64 5.82
N ASP A 17 -10.07 -27.47 5.51
CA ASP A 17 -11.25 -26.93 6.20
C ASP A 17 -12.58 -27.51 5.68
N SER A 18 -12.55 -28.36 4.65
CA SER A 18 -13.77 -29.00 4.14
C SER A 18 -14.31 -30.05 5.12
N ASP A 19 -15.59 -29.95 5.46
CA ASP A 19 -16.30 -30.92 6.33
C ASP A 19 -16.33 -32.35 5.76
N SER A 20 -16.23 -32.48 4.43
CA SER A 20 -16.29 -33.77 3.75
C SER A 20 -14.91 -34.43 3.74
N CYS A 21 -14.81 -35.56 4.44
CA CYS A 21 -13.62 -36.42 4.39
C CYS A 21 -13.26 -36.82 2.96
N LEU A 22 -14.28 -37.12 2.14
CA LEU A 22 -14.08 -37.46 0.73
C LEU A 22 -13.44 -36.29 -0.04
N THR A 23 -13.98 -35.08 0.10
CA THR A 23 -13.47 -33.89 -0.58
C THR A 23 -12.03 -33.59 -0.17
N ARG A 24 -11.74 -33.69 1.13
CA ARG A 24 -10.38 -33.60 1.68
C ARG A 24 -9.45 -34.59 1.00
N THR A 25 -9.78 -35.88 1.07
CA THR A 25 -8.93 -36.96 0.55
C THR A 25 -8.66 -36.79 -0.94
N LEU A 26 -9.70 -36.57 -1.75
CA LEU A 26 -9.53 -36.42 -3.21
C LEU A 26 -8.70 -35.19 -3.56
N SER A 27 -8.96 -34.06 -2.90
CA SER A 27 -8.19 -32.82 -3.12
C SER A 27 -6.72 -33.00 -2.74
N PHE A 28 -6.42 -33.64 -1.61
CA PHE A 28 -5.04 -33.91 -1.19
C PHE A 28 -4.31 -34.88 -2.11
N LEU A 29 -4.98 -35.94 -2.60
CA LEU A 29 -4.40 -36.87 -3.57
C LEU A 29 -4.10 -36.20 -4.90
N TYR A 30 -4.83 -35.15 -5.27
CA TYR A 30 -4.57 -34.42 -6.51
C TYR A 30 -3.36 -33.49 -6.43
N LEU A 31 -3.00 -32.97 -5.25
CA LEU A 31 -1.92 -31.97 -5.13
C LEU A 31 -0.55 -32.43 -5.68
N PRO A 32 -0.06 -33.66 -5.43
CA PRO A 32 1.18 -34.13 -6.05
C PRO A 32 1.09 -34.25 -7.57
N ALA A 33 -0.05 -34.73 -8.09
CA ALA A 33 -0.28 -34.81 -9.53
C ALA A 33 -0.35 -33.41 -10.17
N PHE A 34 -0.98 -32.46 -9.49
CA PHE A 34 -1.00 -31.06 -9.90
C PHE A 34 0.41 -30.44 -9.91
N ASN A 35 1.23 -30.66 -8.88
CA ASN A 35 2.62 -30.20 -8.88
C ASN A 35 3.41 -30.80 -10.06
N PHE A 36 3.27 -32.10 -10.30
CA PHE A 36 3.92 -32.75 -11.44
C PHE A 36 3.51 -32.13 -12.78
N LEU A 37 2.21 -31.84 -12.95
CA LEU A 37 1.70 -31.15 -14.13
C LEU A 37 2.25 -29.73 -14.27
N LEU A 38 2.40 -28.99 -13.17
CA LEU A 38 3.00 -27.65 -13.19
C LEU A 38 4.45 -27.67 -13.69
N LEU A 39 5.24 -28.68 -13.33
CA LEU A 39 6.62 -28.82 -13.80
C LEU A 39 6.70 -29.21 -15.28
N LEU A 40 5.84 -30.14 -15.72
CA LEU A 40 5.84 -30.61 -17.11
C LEU A 40 5.23 -29.58 -18.07
N CYS A 41 4.21 -28.87 -17.62
CA CYS A 41 3.50 -27.87 -18.39
C CYS A 41 3.15 -26.67 -17.49
N PRO A 42 4.06 -25.70 -17.36
CA PRO A 42 3.88 -24.51 -16.51
C PRO A 42 2.94 -23.49 -17.18
N GLN A 43 1.74 -23.93 -17.56
CA GLN A 43 0.72 -23.09 -18.19
C GLN A 43 0.00 -22.21 -17.16
N TRP A 44 -0.23 -22.74 -15.96
CA TRP A 44 -0.98 -22.09 -14.89
C TRP A 44 0.00 -21.69 -13.79
N LEU A 45 0.40 -20.43 -13.75
CA LEU A 45 1.30 -19.91 -12.73
C LEU A 45 0.62 -18.77 -12.00
N SER A 46 0.52 -18.88 -10.69
CA SER A 46 -0.01 -17.82 -9.84
C SER A 46 1.13 -17.15 -9.08
N PHE A 47 0.96 -15.86 -8.78
CA PHE A 47 1.77 -15.19 -7.77
C PHE A 47 1.44 -15.72 -6.36
N ASP A 48 0.26 -16.34 -6.20
CA ASP A 48 -0.22 -16.88 -4.94
C ASP A 48 -1.22 -18.02 -5.15
N TRP A 49 -0.92 -19.19 -4.56
CA TRP A 49 -1.74 -20.40 -4.61
C TRP A 49 -2.67 -20.59 -3.40
N SER A 50 -2.91 -19.53 -2.61
CA SER A 50 -3.90 -19.50 -1.52
C SER A 50 -5.34 -19.30 -2.03
N MET A 51 -6.31 -19.31 -1.12
CA MET A 51 -7.74 -19.24 -1.45
C MET A 51 -8.14 -20.41 -2.35
N GLU A 52 -9.16 -20.21 -3.19
CA GLU A 52 -9.71 -21.21 -4.11
C GLU A 52 -8.89 -21.34 -5.41
N ALA A 53 -7.59 -20.97 -5.38
CA ALA A 53 -6.71 -21.04 -6.56
C ALA A 53 -6.58 -22.47 -7.12
N ILE A 54 -6.75 -23.48 -6.26
CA ILE A 54 -6.93 -24.87 -6.65
C ILE A 54 -8.35 -25.28 -6.20
N PRO A 55 -9.32 -25.42 -7.12
CA PRO A 55 -10.68 -25.81 -6.77
C PRO A 55 -10.72 -27.18 -6.09
N LEU A 56 -11.55 -27.33 -5.06
CA LEU A 56 -11.72 -28.61 -4.38
C LEU A 56 -12.27 -29.69 -5.31
N ILE A 57 -11.88 -30.94 -5.07
CA ILE A 57 -12.45 -32.11 -5.75
C ILE A 57 -13.52 -32.70 -4.85
N THR A 58 -14.78 -32.49 -5.21
CA THR A 58 -15.94 -32.89 -4.39
C THR A 58 -16.58 -34.21 -4.82
N SER A 59 -16.18 -34.76 -5.97
CA SER A 59 -16.78 -35.96 -6.55
C SER A 59 -15.71 -36.93 -7.04
N LEU A 60 -16.00 -38.23 -6.94
CA LEU A 60 -15.18 -39.30 -7.52
C LEU A 60 -15.12 -39.23 -9.05
N LEU A 61 -16.18 -38.70 -9.68
CA LEU A 61 -16.29 -38.60 -11.14
C LEU A 61 -15.55 -37.39 -11.72
N ASP A 62 -14.88 -36.58 -10.88
CA ASP A 62 -14.05 -35.49 -11.35
C ASP A 62 -12.87 -36.03 -12.18
N LEU A 63 -12.70 -35.52 -13.40
CA LEU A 63 -11.64 -35.94 -14.32
C LEU A 63 -10.25 -35.75 -13.73
N ARG A 64 -10.08 -34.83 -12.77
CA ARG A 64 -8.81 -34.62 -12.06
C ARG A 64 -8.36 -35.86 -11.28
N ASN A 65 -9.29 -36.71 -10.83
CA ASN A 65 -8.97 -37.97 -10.19
C ASN A 65 -8.30 -38.96 -11.15
N VAL A 66 -8.55 -38.86 -12.46
CA VAL A 66 -7.84 -39.67 -13.47
C VAL A 66 -6.37 -39.29 -13.49
N PHE A 67 -6.05 -37.99 -13.40
CA PHE A 67 -4.66 -37.54 -13.33
C PHE A 67 -3.98 -38.04 -12.05
N SER A 68 -4.66 -37.98 -10.90
CA SER A 68 -4.16 -38.56 -9.65
C SER A 68 -3.91 -40.07 -9.80
N LEU A 69 -4.85 -40.81 -10.37
CA LEU A 69 -4.73 -42.26 -10.55
C LEU A 69 -3.53 -42.62 -11.44
N VAL A 70 -3.41 -41.99 -12.61
CA VAL A 70 -2.28 -42.20 -13.53
C VAL A 70 -0.95 -41.87 -12.84
N PHE A 71 -0.90 -40.76 -12.11
CA PHE A 71 0.28 -40.33 -11.37
C PHE A 71 0.71 -41.39 -10.33
N TYR A 72 -0.21 -41.84 -9.47
CA TYR A 72 0.11 -42.83 -8.44
C TYR A 72 0.36 -44.22 -8.99
N CYS A 73 -0.30 -44.64 -10.06
CA CYS A 73 0.01 -45.90 -10.75
C CYS A 73 1.45 -45.90 -11.28
N GLY A 74 1.87 -44.80 -11.93
CA GLY A 74 3.25 -44.65 -12.39
C GLY A 74 4.26 -44.65 -11.24
N LEU A 75 3.97 -43.91 -10.17
CA LEU A 75 4.81 -43.87 -8.97
C LEU A 75 4.94 -45.27 -8.32
N GLY A 76 3.82 -45.98 -8.16
CA GLY A 76 3.77 -47.33 -7.60
C GLY A 76 4.56 -48.33 -8.44
N GLN A 77 4.47 -48.24 -9.77
CA GLN A 77 5.26 -49.05 -10.68
C GLN A 77 6.77 -48.80 -10.50
N MET A 78 7.19 -47.53 -10.39
CA MET A 78 8.60 -47.18 -10.15
C MET A 78 9.09 -47.70 -8.80
N VAL A 79 8.33 -47.51 -7.72
CA VAL A 79 8.67 -48.03 -6.39
C VAL A 79 8.80 -49.55 -6.42
N PHE A 80 7.87 -50.24 -7.06
CA PHE A 80 7.89 -51.69 -7.19
C PHE A 80 9.14 -52.21 -7.92
N TYR A 81 9.54 -51.54 -9.01
CA TYR A 81 10.78 -51.88 -9.71
C TYR A 81 12.02 -51.63 -8.84
N SER A 82 12.06 -50.53 -8.11
CA SER A 82 13.18 -50.23 -7.20
C SER A 82 13.30 -51.29 -6.10
N VAL A 83 12.19 -51.66 -5.45
CA VAL A 83 12.18 -52.66 -4.37
C VAL A 83 12.57 -54.04 -4.89
N ARG A 84 12.07 -54.46 -6.06
CA ARG A 84 12.52 -55.71 -6.70
C ARG A 84 14.01 -55.67 -7.04
N GLY A 85 14.52 -54.55 -7.55
CA GLY A 85 15.94 -54.38 -7.84
C GLY A 85 16.83 -54.52 -6.60
N VAL A 86 16.39 -53.99 -5.45
CA VAL A 86 17.07 -54.15 -4.16
C VAL A 86 17.03 -55.60 -3.68
N ASN A 87 15.87 -56.26 -3.73
CA ASN A 87 15.72 -57.65 -3.25
C ASN A 87 16.51 -58.67 -4.08
N VAL A 88 16.69 -58.42 -5.38
CA VAL A 88 17.57 -59.24 -6.24
C VAL A 88 19.05 -58.99 -5.87
N SER A 89 19.40 -57.79 -5.43
CA SER A 89 20.76 -57.42 -5.03
C SER A 89 21.16 -57.92 -3.64
N THR A 90 20.18 -58.28 -2.78
CA THR A 90 20.43 -58.82 -1.43
C THR A 90 20.48 -60.34 -1.39
N SER A 91 19.95 -61.03 -2.40
CA SER A 91 20.10 -62.50 -2.54
C SER A 91 21.50 -62.92 -3.00
N ASP A 92 22.23 -62.02 -3.66
CA ASP A 92 23.63 -62.23 -4.03
C ASP A 92 24.50 -61.30 -3.18
N HIS A 93 24.99 -61.76 -2.01
CA HIS A 93 26.34 -61.46 -1.50
C HIS A 93 26.55 -61.98 -0.06
N THR A 94 27.39 -63.02 0.07
CA THR A 94 28.41 -63.06 1.12
C THR A 94 29.75 -62.63 0.50
N ALA A 95 30.13 -61.36 0.62
CA ALA A 95 31.53 -60.91 0.68
C ALA A 95 31.65 -59.42 1.04
N THR A 96 32.51 -59.19 2.02
CA THR A 96 32.99 -57.97 2.69
C THR A 96 33.29 -56.71 1.86
N THR A 97 32.63 -55.62 2.29
CA THR A 97 33.07 -54.24 2.65
C THR A 97 34.19 -53.47 1.92
N THR A 98 33.87 -52.17 1.77
CA THR A 98 34.68 -50.94 1.62
C THR A 98 35.24 -50.54 0.24
N SER A 99 34.65 -49.50 -0.34
CA SER A 99 35.37 -48.51 -1.16
C SER A 99 34.55 -47.21 -1.31
N ASN A 100 35.20 -46.10 -1.02
CA ASN A 100 34.66 -44.73 -1.00
C ASN A 100 34.18 -44.26 -2.39
N GLY A 101 33.10 -43.48 -2.39
CA GLY A 101 32.42 -42.97 -3.56
C GLY A 101 33.30 -42.11 -4.46
N TYR A 102 33.52 -42.60 -5.67
CA TYR A 102 33.67 -41.84 -6.92
C TYR A 102 33.40 -42.84 -8.06
N LEU A 103 32.18 -42.84 -8.63
CA LEU A 103 31.86 -43.66 -9.80
C LEU A 103 32.39 -42.97 -11.06
N LYS A 104 33.29 -43.64 -11.77
CA LYS A 104 33.88 -43.22 -13.03
C LYS A 104 32.93 -43.59 -14.17
N ASP A 105 32.39 -42.57 -14.85
CA ASP A 105 31.57 -42.72 -16.06
C ASP A 105 32.41 -43.30 -17.21
N ASP A 106 32.13 -44.53 -17.65
CA ASP A 106 32.28 -44.95 -19.05
C ASP A 106 31.71 -46.37 -19.29
N CYS A 107 30.41 -46.48 -19.55
CA CYS A 107 29.83 -47.67 -20.18
C CYS A 107 29.87 -47.53 -21.71
N LYS A 108 30.96 -47.98 -22.35
CA LYS A 108 31.01 -48.20 -23.81
C LYS A 108 30.96 -49.69 -24.12
N VAL A 109 29.90 -50.13 -24.80
CA VAL A 109 29.84 -51.44 -25.47
C VAL A 109 30.45 -51.30 -26.86
N SER A 110 31.57 -51.98 -27.13
CA SER A 110 32.08 -52.16 -28.50
C SER A 110 32.00 -53.62 -28.89
N LYS A 111 31.13 -53.92 -29.87
CA LYS A 111 31.18 -55.15 -30.66
C LYS A 111 32.23 -54.97 -31.76
N ARG A 112 33.21 -55.88 -31.87
CA ARG A 112 33.81 -56.21 -33.19
C ARG A 112 34.32 -57.66 -33.25
N LYS A 113 33.96 -58.28 -34.38
CA LYS A 113 34.12 -59.69 -34.76
C LYS A 113 35.57 -60.07 -35.05
N SER A 114 35.87 -61.34 -34.83
CA SER A 114 37.10 -62.06 -35.14
C SER A 114 37.41 -62.18 -36.64
N HIS A 115 38.68 -62.10 -37.01
CA HIS A 115 39.30 -62.93 -38.04
C HIS A 115 40.77 -63.23 -37.66
N ARG A 116 41.13 -64.53 -37.62
CA ARG A 116 42.49 -65.12 -37.56
C ARG A 116 43.06 -65.23 -39.00
N PRO A 117 44.37 -65.50 -39.28
CA PRO A 117 45.24 -66.46 -38.54
C PRO A 117 46.79 -66.23 -38.47
N LEU A 118 47.40 -67.05 -37.58
CA LEU A 118 48.73 -67.72 -37.61
C LEU A 118 50.06 -66.93 -37.61
N ASN A 119 50.85 -67.05 -36.52
CA ASN A 119 52.05 -67.93 -36.44
C ASN A 119 52.83 -67.76 -35.11
N GLY A 120 53.39 -68.87 -34.59
CA GLY A 120 54.58 -68.88 -33.72
C GLY A 120 54.39 -69.27 -32.24
N MET A 121 54.68 -70.54 -31.91
CA MET A 121 55.52 -71.07 -30.80
C MET A 121 55.74 -70.16 -29.56
N THR A 122 55.63 -70.56 -28.28
CA THR A 122 55.87 -71.83 -27.55
C THR A 122 55.31 -71.77 -26.11
N ASN A 123 54.91 -72.93 -25.56
CA ASN A 123 54.95 -73.42 -24.16
C ASN A 123 54.57 -72.48 -22.98
N ASN A 124 53.51 -72.79 -22.23
CA ASN A 124 53.54 -73.74 -21.10
C ASN A 124 52.16 -73.87 -20.42
N HIS A 125 51.92 -75.05 -19.83
CA HIS A 125 50.71 -75.45 -19.13
C HIS A 125 50.33 -74.57 -17.93
N GLN A 126 49.04 -74.22 -17.82
CA GLN A 126 48.22 -74.56 -16.64
C GLN A 126 46.73 -74.28 -16.90
N HIS A 127 45.92 -75.31 -16.75
CA HIS A 127 44.46 -75.24 -16.73
C HIS A 127 44.02 -74.53 -15.45
N HIS A 128 43.50 -73.31 -15.57
CA HIS A 128 42.51 -72.78 -14.64
C HIS A 128 41.37 -72.17 -15.46
N SER A 129 40.19 -72.74 -15.28
CA SER A 129 38.94 -72.25 -15.85
C SER A 129 38.59 -70.91 -15.20
N GLU A 130 38.95 -69.79 -15.83
CA GLU A 130 38.41 -68.48 -15.46
C GLU A 130 36.96 -68.38 -15.93
N VAL A 131 36.04 -68.51 -14.96
CA VAL A 131 34.66 -68.08 -15.10
C VAL A 131 34.66 -66.55 -15.12
N ILE A 132 34.58 -65.96 -16.31
CA ILE A 132 34.29 -64.54 -16.49
C ILE A 132 32.84 -64.32 -16.04
N SER A 133 32.64 -63.95 -14.77
CA SER A 133 31.34 -63.60 -14.19
C SER A 133 31.15 -62.08 -14.19
N SER A 134 30.16 -61.62 -14.97
CA SER A 134 29.14 -60.57 -14.74
C SER A 134 29.38 -59.32 -13.85
N SER A 135 30.57 -59.00 -13.35
CA SER A 135 30.75 -57.93 -12.36
C SER A 135 30.53 -56.49 -12.87
N VAL A 136 30.60 -56.26 -14.19
CA VAL A 136 30.45 -54.92 -14.79
C VAL A 136 28.97 -54.53 -14.99
N SER A 137 28.06 -55.50 -15.13
CA SER A 137 26.62 -55.21 -15.25
C SER A 137 25.98 -54.85 -13.90
N ASP A 138 26.43 -55.49 -12.81
CA ASP A 138 25.83 -55.32 -11.48
C ASP A 138 26.15 -53.98 -10.84
N SER A 139 27.37 -53.46 -11.01
CA SER A 139 27.76 -52.16 -10.43
C SER A 139 26.99 -50.98 -11.07
N CYS A 140 26.77 -51.05 -12.38
CA CYS A 140 26.00 -50.06 -13.13
C CYS A 140 24.51 -50.13 -12.75
N PHE A 141 23.93 -51.33 -12.66
CA PHE A 141 22.56 -51.55 -12.22
C PHE A 141 22.32 -51.03 -10.79
N LYS A 142 23.25 -51.28 -9.87
CA LYS A 142 23.18 -50.83 -8.46
C LYS A 142 23.15 -49.30 -8.35
N GLY A 143 24.01 -48.59 -9.08
CA GLY A 143 23.99 -47.12 -9.12
C GLY A 143 22.71 -46.51 -9.69
N HIS A 144 21.97 -47.24 -10.55
CA HIS A 144 20.67 -46.78 -11.06
C HIS A 144 19.55 -46.91 -10.04
N VAL A 145 19.54 -48.02 -9.28
CA VAL A 145 18.55 -48.26 -8.22
C VAL A 145 18.75 -47.27 -7.07
N ASP A 146 20.00 -46.99 -6.69
CA ASP A 146 20.31 -46.01 -5.64
C ASP A 146 19.84 -44.60 -6.01
N ALA A 147 20.11 -44.15 -7.24
CA ALA A 147 19.66 -42.84 -7.72
C ALA A 147 18.13 -42.74 -7.81
N LEU A 148 17.45 -43.81 -8.21
CA LEU A 148 15.98 -43.87 -8.27
C LEU A 148 15.37 -43.82 -6.86
N MET A 149 15.96 -44.52 -5.89
CA MET A 149 15.53 -44.49 -4.50
C MET A 149 15.68 -43.11 -3.87
N VAL A 150 16.81 -42.43 -4.12
CA VAL A 150 17.02 -41.05 -3.65
C VAL A 150 16.00 -40.09 -4.28
N ALA A 151 15.76 -40.19 -5.60
CA ALA A 151 14.77 -39.37 -6.28
C ALA A 151 13.35 -39.57 -5.72
N LEU A 152 12.95 -40.83 -5.48
CA LEU A 152 11.67 -41.19 -4.87
C LEU A 152 11.57 -40.71 -3.41
N ALA A 153 12.64 -40.78 -2.63
CA ALA A 153 12.66 -40.31 -1.25
C ALA A 153 12.49 -38.78 -1.16
N ILE A 154 13.21 -38.03 -2.00
CA ILE A 154 13.08 -36.56 -2.10
C ILE A 154 11.69 -36.17 -2.60
N LEU A 155 11.07 -36.99 -3.46
CA LEU A 155 9.70 -36.78 -3.91
C LEU A 155 8.68 -37.03 -2.80
N ILE A 156 8.72 -38.20 -2.15
CA ILE A 156 7.64 -38.70 -1.29
C ILE A 156 7.71 -38.15 0.14
N LEU A 157 8.89 -38.15 0.76
CA LEU A 157 9.03 -37.81 2.18
C LEU A 157 8.55 -36.39 2.52
N PRO A 158 8.83 -35.34 1.72
CA PRO A 158 8.35 -33.99 2.02
C PRO A 158 6.82 -33.85 1.91
N PHE A 159 6.15 -34.71 1.15
CA PHE A 159 4.68 -34.71 1.08
C PHE A 159 4.04 -35.25 2.36
N ILE A 160 4.70 -36.15 3.10
CA ILE A 160 4.10 -36.77 4.28
C ILE A 160 3.68 -35.71 5.32
N PRO A 161 4.52 -34.76 5.75
CA PRO A 161 4.09 -33.65 6.62
C PRO A 161 3.07 -32.70 5.97
N ALA A 162 3.05 -32.58 4.64
CA ALA A 162 2.15 -31.68 3.91
C ALA A 162 0.72 -32.25 3.73
N THR A 163 0.52 -33.56 3.93
CA THR A 163 -0.79 -34.21 3.86
C THR A 163 -1.71 -33.92 5.04
N ASN A 164 -1.20 -33.25 6.08
CA ASN A 164 -1.90 -33.04 7.36
C ASN A 164 -2.37 -34.35 8.03
N LEU A 165 -1.80 -35.52 7.65
CA LEU A 165 -2.16 -36.83 8.22
C LEU A 165 -1.72 -36.98 9.69
N PHE A 166 -0.62 -36.33 10.08
CA PHE A 166 -0.03 -36.46 11.42
C PHE A 166 -0.19 -35.21 12.29
N PHE A 167 -0.19 -34.02 11.71
CA PHE A 167 -0.39 -32.75 12.41
C PHE A 167 -0.85 -31.69 11.42
N TYR A 168 -1.73 -30.78 11.88
CA TYR A 168 -2.23 -29.68 11.08
C TYR A 168 -1.11 -28.66 10.84
N VAL A 169 -0.81 -28.38 9.57
CA VAL A 169 0.05 -27.26 9.23
C VAL A 169 -0.60 -26.39 8.17
N GLY A 170 -0.42 -25.08 8.33
CA GLY A 170 -0.83 -24.11 7.32
C GLY A 170 -0.16 -24.42 6.00
N PHE A 171 -1.00 -24.34 4.97
CA PHE A 171 -0.69 -24.88 3.68
C PHE A 171 -0.45 -23.73 2.72
N VAL A 172 0.80 -23.61 2.28
CA VAL A 172 1.13 -22.88 1.07
C VAL A 172 1.65 -23.92 0.09
N VAL A 173 0.88 -24.19 -0.96
CA VAL A 173 1.24 -25.14 -2.04
C VAL A 173 2.68 -24.89 -2.47
N ALA A 174 3.05 -23.61 -2.66
CA ALA A 174 4.39 -23.21 -3.08
C ALA A 174 5.50 -23.73 -2.14
N GLU A 175 5.39 -23.52 -0.83
CA GLU A 175 6.49 -23.76 0.11
C GLU A 175 6.76 -25.24 0.37
N ARG A 176 5.70 -26.07 0.45
CA ARG A 176 5.83 -27.46 0.93
C ARG A 176 5.55 -28.51 -0.13
N VAL A 177 4.74 -28.16 -1.13
CA VAL A 177 4.36 -29.06 -2.21
C VAL A 177 5.23 -28.82 -3.45
N LEU A 178 5.57 -27.56 -3.78
CA LEU A 178 6.28 -27.23 -5.03
C LEU A 178 7.81 -27.21 -4.94
N TYR A 179 8.48 -27.01 -3.80
CA TYR A 179 9.96 -26.89 -3.81
C TYR A 179 10.70 -28.23 -3.75
N VAL A 180 10.72 -28.90 -2.58
CA VAL A 180 11.52 -30.13 -2.40
C VAL A 180 11.03 -31.29 -3.28
N PRO A 181 9.72 -31.57 -3.37
CA PRO A 181 9.25 -32.62 -4.28
C PRO A 181 9.61 -32.39 -5.75
N SER A 182 9.73 -31.14 -6.18
CA SER A 182 10.14 -30.81 -7.56
C SER A 182 11.57 -31.19 -7.88
N MET A 183 12.48 -31.18 -6.90
CA MET A 183 13.81 -31.73 -7.09
C MET A 183 13.75 -33.23 -7.38
N GLY A 184 12.91 -33.97 -6.64
CA GLY A 184 12.64 -35.38 -6.89
C GLY A 184 12.10 -35.62 -8.30
N PHE A 185 11.12 -34.81 -8.74
CA PHE A 185 10.59 -34.88 -10.11
C PHE A 185 11.64 -34.62 -11.18
N CYS A 186 12.46 -33.58 -11.02
CA CYS A 186 13.54 -33.28 -11.96
C CYS A 186 14.53 -34.45 -12.10
N LEU A 187 14.88 -35.11 -10.97
CA LEU A 187 15.75 -36.29 -10.97
C LEU A 187 15.08 -37.47 -11.70
N LEU A 188 13.79 -37.73 -11.44
CA LEU A 188 13.05 -38.79 -12.14
C LEU A 188 12.97 -38.56 -13.65
N ILE A 189 12.72 -37.31 -14.07
CA ILE A 189 12.71 -36.94 -15.49
C ILE A 189 14.09 -37.15 -16.10
N ALA A 190 15.17 -36.74 -15.43
CA ALA A 190 16.53 -36.94 -15.92
C ALA A 190 16.88 -38.43 -16.09
N LEU A 191 16.52 -39.27 -15.10
CA LEU A 191 16.69 -40.72 -15.17
C LEU A 191 15.86 -41.33 -16.32
N GLY A 192 14.61 -40.89 -16.49
CA GLY A 192 13.73 -41.32 -17.56
C GLY A 192 14.26 -40.95 -18.95
N VAL A 193 14.71 -39.70 -19.15
CA VAL A 193 15.34 -39.23 -20.39
C VAL A 193 16.60 -40.03 -20.71
N ARG A 194 17.43 -40.32 -19.71
CA ARG A 194 18.63 -41.14 -19.86
C ARG A 194 18.29 -42.57 -20.28
N HIS A 195 17.29 -43.18 -19.65
CA HIS A 195 16.81 -44.51 -20.02
C HIS A 195 16.25 -44.55 -21.45
N LEU A 196 15.44 -43.56 -21.83
CA LEU A 196 14.90 -43.42 -23.19
C LEU A 196 16.02 -43.22 -24.22
N HIS A 197 17.03 -42.40 -23.92
CA HIS A 197 18.18 -42.20 -24.80
C HIS A 197 18.96 -43.51 -25.07
N GLN A 198 19.03 -44.39 -24.08
CA GLN A 198 19.70 -45.69 -24.20
C GLN A 198 18.87 -46.71 -24.97
N THR A 199 17.53 -46.66 -24.86
CA THR A 199 16.60 -47.66 -25.41
C THR A 199 16.04 -47.31 -26.80
N VAL A 200 15.91 -46.03 -27.14
CA VAL A 200 15.33 -45.60 -28.43
C VAL A 200 16.30 -45.86 -29.59
N ILE A 201 15.77 -46.49 -30.65
CA ILE A 201 16.51 -46.83 -31.87
C ILE A 201 16.97 -45.57 -32.62
N ARG A 202 16.09 -44.55 -32.74
CA ARG A 202 16.35 -43.29 -33.47
C ARG A 202 16.86 -42.18 -32.54
N LYS A 203 18.08 -42.33 -32.00
CA LYS A 203 18.67 -41.39 -31.03
C LYS A 203 18.72 -39.92 -31.48
N LYS A 204 19.07 -39.66 -32.74
CA LYS A 204 19.12 -38.29 -33.28
C LYS A 204 17.75 -37.62 -33.26
N LEU A 205 16.70 -38.34 -33.67
CA LEU A 205 15.32 -37.84 -33.66
C LEU A 205 14.85 -37.55 -32.23
N PHE A 206 15.17 -38.44 -31.29
CA PHE A 206 14.87 -38.23 -29.87
C PHE A 206 15.57 -36.97 -29.32
N LEU A 207 16.86 -36.79 -29.60
CA LEU A 207 17.61 -35.61 -29.16
C LEU A 207 17.08 -34.32 -29.81
N THR A 208 16.71 -34.33 -31.09
CA THR A 208 16.11 -33.15 -31.75
C THR A 208 14.74 -32.81 -31.15
N ALA A 209 13.91 -33.82 -30.85
CA ALA A 209 12.61 -33.62 -30.21
C ALA A 209 12.76 -33.07 -28.79
N LEU A 210 13.71 -33.62 -28.01
CA LEU A 210 14.05 -33.11 -26.69
C LEU A 210 14.54 -31.66 -26.74
N GLY A 211 15.43 -31.34 -27.69
CA GLY A 211 15.89 -29.97 -27.92
C GLY A 211 14.75 -29.02 -28.26
N PHE A 212 13.80 -29.44 -29.10
CA PHE A 212 12.62 -28.65 -29.43
C PHE A 212 11.72 -28.38 -28.21
N VAL A 213 11.48 -29.40 -27.37
CA VAL A 213 10.74 -29.23 -26.10
C VAL A 213 11.45 -28.24 -25.18
N ILE A 214 12.77 -28.36 -25.02
CA ILE A 214 13.56 -27.42 -24.21
C ILE A 214 13.43 -25.99 -24.74
N ILE A 215 13.57 -25.78 -26.06
CA ILE A 215 13.42 -24.46 -26.68
C ILE A 215 12.02 -23.88 -26.42
N ILE A 216 10.96 -24.68 -26.59
CA ILE A 216 9.59 -24.23 -26.28
C ILE A 216 9.47 -23.82 -24.82
N MET A 217 9.99 -24.61 -23.88
CA MET A 217 9.92 -24.29 -22.45
C MET A 217 10.74 -23.03 -22.12
N CYS A 218 11.92 -22.85 -22.71
CA CYS A 218 12.69 -21.62 -22.61
C CYS A 218 11.91 -20.40 -23.12
N LEU A 219 11.26 -20.49 -24.28
CA LEU A 219 10.44 -19.42 -24.83
C LEU A 219 9.24 -19.09 -23.93
N ARG A 220 8.59 -20.10 -23.33
CA ARG A 220 7.51 -19.89 -22.35
C ARG A 220 8.02 -19.17 -21.10
N THR A 221 9.18 -19.56 -20.58
CA THR A 221 9.82 -18.86 -19.45
C THR A 221 10.14 -17.41 -19.80
N LEU A 222 10.72 -17.15 -20.97
CA LEU A 222 11.01 -15.78 -21.42
C LEU A 222 9.74 -14.94 -21.55
N ARG A 223 8.65 -15.50 -22.11
CA ARG A 223 7.35 -14.82 -22.15
C ARG A 223 6.82 -14.52 -20.75
N ARG A 224 6.96 -15.47 -19.83
CA ARG A 224 6.49 -15.34 -18.44
C ARG A 224 7.25 -14.28 -17.66
N ASN A 225 8.52 -14.03 -17.98
CA ASN A 225 9.27 -12.93 -17.37
C ASN A 225 8.62 -11.56 -17.62
N ALA A 226 7.81 -11.41 -18.68
CA ALA A 226 7.05 -10.18 -18.94
C ALA A 226 5.99 -9.90 -17.85
N ASP A 227 5.42 -10.95 -17.26
CA ASP A 227 4.42 -10.81 -16.19
C ASP A 227 5.04 -10.24 -14.91
N TRP A 228 6.35 -10.41 -14.71
CA TRP A 228 7.08 -9.91 -13.54
C TRP A 228 7.69 -8.52 -13.74
N GLN A 229 7.51 -7.90 -14.91
CA GLN A 229 8.09 -6.58 -15.19
C GLN A 229 7.46 -5.47 -14.33
N THR A 230 6.18 -5.60 -14.01
CA THR A 230 5.43 -4.63 -13.20
C THR A 230 4.48 -5.35 -12.26
N GLU A 231 4.17 -4.74 -11.12
CA GLU A 231 3.18 -5.28 -10.17
C GLU A 231 1.80 -5.42 -10.83
N GLU A 232 1.44 -4.48 -11.71
CA GLU A 232 0.20 -4.54 -12.47
C GLU A 232 0.13 -5.78 -13.38
N ASN A 233 1.18 -6.04 -14.17
CA ASN A 233 1.24 -7.23 -15.03
C ASN A 233 1.18 -8.51 -14.21
N LEU A 234 1.86 -8.52 -13.06
CA LEU A 234 1.89 -9.68 -12.17
C LEU A 234 0.49 -10.04 -11.70
N TYR A 235 -0.26 -9.06 -11.17
CA TYR A 235 -1.62 -9.29 -10.69
C TYR A 235 -2.61 -9.56 -11.84
N ARG A 236 -2.47 -8.88 -12.99
CA ARG A 236 -3.29 -9.18 -14.18
C ARG A 236 -3.11 -10.63 -14.63
N SER A 237 -1.87 -11.13 -14.64
CA SER A 237 -1.58 -12.51 -15.02
C SER A 237 -2.15 -13.54 -14.03
N GLY A 238 -2.38 -13.14 -12.77
CA GLY A 238 -2.96 -13.98 -11.72
C GLY A 238 -4.50 -14.05 -11.72
N ILE A 239 -5.18 -13.17 -12.45
CA ILE A 239 -6.66 -13.11 -12.49
C ILE A 239 -7.31 -14.46 -12.83
N PRO A 240 -6.85 -15.22 -13.84
CA PRO A 240 -7.49 -16.50 -14.19
C PRO A 240 -7.37 -17.58 -13.12
N ILE A 241 -6.46 -17.42 -12.15
CA ILE A 241 -6.11 -18.45 -11.17
C ILE A 241 -6.63 -18.08 -9.78
N ASN A 242 -6.39 -16.84 -9.33
CA ASN A 242 -6.89 -16.35 -8.04
C ASN A 242 -7.58 -15.00 -8.22
N PRO A 243 -8.77 -14.96 -8.86
CA PRO A 243 -9.44 -13.70 -9.19
C PRO A 243 -9.65 -12.78 -7.99
N PRO A 244 -10.18 -13.22 -6.82
CA PRO A 244 -10.44 -12.32 -5.70
C PRO A 244 -9.20 -11.58 -5.23
N LYS A 245 -8.09 -12.32 -5.03
CA LYS A 245 -6.83 -11.74 -4.53
C LYS A 245 -6.12 -10.92 -5.60
N ALA A 246 -6.14 -11.37 -6.85
CA ALA A 246 -5.57 -10.66 -7.98
C ALA A 246 -6.25 -9.30 -8.21
N TYR A 247 -7.59 -9.27 -8.25
CA TYR A 247 -8.34 -8.02 -8.41
C TYR A 247 -8.16 -7.07 -7.22
N GLY A 248 -8.15 -7.59 -5.98
CA GLY A 248 -7.94 -6.76 -4.79
C GLY A 248 -6.56 -6.08 -4.79
N ASN A 249 -5.51 -6.83 -5.16
CA ASN A 249 -4.17 -6.26 -5.26
C ASN A 249 -4.02 -5.33 -6.47
N LEU A 250 -4.59 -5.70 -7.63
CA LEU A 250 -4.61 -4.83 -8.81
C LEU A 250 -5.29 -3.50 -8.52
N ALA A 251 -6.39 -3.50 -7.76
CA ALA A 251 -7.07 -2.29 -7.33
C ALA A 251 -6.19 -1.38 -6.47
N ASN A 252 -5.39 -1.94 -5.55
CA ASN A 252 -4.42 -1.16 -4.76
C ASN A 252 -3.41 -0.44 -5.67
N ILE A 253 -2.89 -1.14 -6.69
CA ILE A 253 -1.95 -0.57 -7.67
C ILE A 253 -2.60 0.55 -8.49
N LEU A 254 -3.80 0.30 -9.02
CA LEU A 254 -4.55 1.30 -9.80
C LEU A 254 -4.88 2.54 -8.97
N SER A 255 -5.22 2.35 -7.68
CA SER A 255 -5.46 3.43 -6.72
C SER A 255 -4.21 4.28 -6.53
N ALA A 256 -3.05 3.65 -6.32
CA ALA A 256 -1.78 4.35 -6.17
C ALA A 256 -1.34 5.12 -7.44
N GLN A 257 -1.74 4.64 -8.62
CA GLN A 257 -1.55 5.33 -9.90
C GLN A 257 -2.55 6.49 -10.13
N GLY A 258 -3.53 6.69 -9.23
CA GLY A 258 -4.57 7.71 -9.38
C GLY A 258 -5.71 7.32 -10.34
N LYS A 259 -5.75 6.09 -10.85
CA LYS A 259 -6.83 5.56 -11.71
C LYS A 259 -8.02 5.12 -10.85
N LYS A 260 -8.72 6.08 -10.27
CA LYS A 260 -9.72 5.85 -9.21
C LYS A 260 -10.90 4.98 -9.67
N GLU A 261 -11.41 5.21 -10.88
CA GLU A 261 -12.55 4.47 -11.41
C GLU A 261 -12.21 3.00 -11.69
N GLU A 262 -11.03 2.74 -12.27
CA GLU A 262 -10.54 1.38 -12.53
C GLU A 262 -10.27 0.64 -11.21
N ALA A 263 -9.71 1.33 -10.22
CA ALA A 263 -9.46 0.76 -8.89
C ALA A 263 -10.77 0.36 -8.20
N GLU A 264 -11.78 1.23 -8.20
CA GLU A 264 -13.09 0.93 -7.64
C GLU A 264 -13.74 -0.27 -8.35
N TRP A 265 -13.69 -0.32 -9.68
CA TRP A 265 -14.19 -1.46 -10.44
C TRP A 265 -13.47 -2.76 -10.05
N ALA A 266 -12.14 -2.73 -9.91
CA ALA A 266 -11.35 -3.89 -9.53
C ALA A 266 -11.66 -4.35 -8.10
N TYR A 267 -11.82 -3.45 -7.12
CA TYR A 267 -12.28 -3.81 -5.77
C TYR A 267 -13.66 -4.46 -5.80
N LYS A 268 -14.62 -3.87 -6.52
CA LYS A 268 -15.98 -4.43 -6.67
C LYS A 268 -15.94 -5.80 -7.34
N LYS A 269 -15.06 -6.01 -8.32
CA LYS A 269 -14.85 -7.32 -8.95
C LYS A 269 -14.28 -8.33 -7.97
N ALA A 270 -13.27 -7.99 -7.19
CA ALA A 270 -12.76 -8.86 -6.13
C ALA A 270 -13.88 -9.31 -5.18
N LEU A 271 -14.69 -8.35 -4.72
CA LEU A 271 -15.82 -8.60 -3.81
C LEU A 271 -16.96 -9.40 -4.45
N SER A 272 -17.14 -9.33 -5.77
CA SER A 272 -18.11 -10.16 -6.49
C SER A 272 -17.72 -11.63 -6.53
N TYR A 273 -16.42 -11.94 -6.56
CA TYR A 273 -15.94 -13.31 -6.40
C TYR A 273 -15.96 -13.74 -4.94
N ARG A 274 -15.60 -12.83 -4.02
CA ARG A 274 -15.57 -13.13 -2.59
C ARG A 274 -15.93 -11.91 -1.75
N SER A 275 -17.15 -11.90 -1.23
CA SER A 275 -17.74 -10.74 -0.54
C SER A 275 -17.16 -10.46 0.85
N ASN A 276 -16.55 -11.47 1.51
CA ASN A 276 -16.06 -11.38 2.89
C ASN A 276 -14.59 -10.95 3.04
N MET A 277 -14.03 -10.24 2.06
CA MET A 277 -12.65 -9.77 2.10
C MET A 277 -12.51 -8.44 2.86
N ALA A 278 -12.23 -8.52 4.15
CA ALA A 278 -12.12 -7.34 5.03
C ALA A 278 -11.11 -6.29 4.52
N ASP A 279 -9.92 -6.71 4.08
CA ASP A 279 -8.87 -5.80 3.60
C ASP A 279 -9.31 -5.06 2.31
N VAL A 280 -10.10 -5.72 1.45
CA VAL A 280 -10.64 -5.12 0.22
C VAL A 280 -11.71 -4.08 0.54
N HIS A 281 -12.62 -4.38 1.46
CA HIS A 281 -13.61 -3.40 1.94
C HIS A 281 -12.93 -2.20 2.60
N TYR A 282 -11.89 -2.42 3.41
CA TYR A 282 -11.12 -1.35 4.03
C TYR A 282 -10.46 -0.44 2.99
N ASN A 283 -9.76 -1.01 2.00
CA ASN A 283 -9.10 -0.22 0.97
C ASN A 283 -10.08 0.49 0.02
N LEU A 284 -11.22 -0.14 -0.30
CA LEU A 284 -12.31 0.51 -1.02
C LEU A 284 -12.86 1.70 -0.22
N GLY A 285 -13.01 1.55 1.11
CA GLY A 285 -13.40 2.65 2.00
C GLY A 285 -12.45 3.85 1.94
N ILE A 286 -11.14 3.61 1.92
CA ILE A 286 -10.12 4.66 1.76
C ILE A 286 -10.30 5.39 0.43
N LEU A 287 -10.40 4.64 -0.67
CA LEU A 287 -10.57 5.19 -2.02
C LEU A 287 -11.84 6.06 -2.12
N LEU A 288 -12.94 5.62 -1.52
CA LEU A 288 -14.21 6.35 -1.49
C LEU A 288 -14.12 7.61 -0.61
N GLN A 289 -13.44 7.53 0.53
CA GLN A 289 -13.18 8.67 1.41
C GLN A 289 -12.35 9.76 0.71
N GLU A 290 -11.31 9.39 -0.05
CA GLU A 290 -10.52 10.33 -0.86
C GLU A 290 -11.34 11.02 -1.95
N GLN A 291 -12.39 10.36 -2.43
CA GLN A 291 -13.37 10.93 -3.37
C GLN A 291 -14.49 11.71 -2.67
N LYS A 292 -14.43 11.86 -1.33
CA LYS A 292 -15.46 12.50 -0.50
C LYS A 292 -16.83 11.80 -0.54
N ARG A 293 -16.88 10.54 -0.97
CA ARG A 293 -18.08 9.69 -0.96
C ARG A 293 -18.23 9.01 0.39
N TYR A 294 -18.50 9.83 1.41
CA TYR A 294 -18.37 9.44 2.81
C TYR A 294 -19.36 8.34 3.24
N ASP A 295 -20.61 8.35 2.77
CA ASP A 295 -21.60 7.34 3.14
C ASP A 295 -21.22 5.93 2.64
N GLU A 296 -20.71 5.82 1.41
CA GLU A 296 -20.22 4.56 0.86
C GLU A 296 -18.93 4.10 1.56
N ALA A 297 -18.07 5.05 1.96
CA ALA A 297 -16.88 4.75 2.75
C ALA A 297 -17.26 4.19 4.14
N LEU A 298 -18.25 4.78 4.83
CA LEU A 298 -18.78 4.26 6.09
C LEU A 298 -19.27 2.82 5.95
N GLN A 299 -20.04 2.53 4.89
CA GLN A 299 -20.54 1.17 4.65
C GLN A 299 -19.39 0.18 4.42
N SER A 300 -18.39 0.59 3.64
CA SER A 300 -17.21 -0.24 3.37
C SER A 300 -16.41 -0.53 4.65
N TYR A 301 -16.18 0.49 5.50
CA TYR A 301 -15.52 0.28 6.79
C TYR A 301 -16.33 -0.61 7.74
N ARG A 302 -17.65 -0.47 7.79
CA ARG A 302 -18.53 -1.34 8.60
C ARG A 302 -18.45 -2.80 8.15
N LEU A 303 -18.48 -3.06 6.83
CA LEU A 303 -18.31 -4.41 6.28
C LEU A 303 -16.91 -4.96 6.60
N ALA A 304 -15.87 -4.12 6.51
CA ALA A 304 -14.52 -4.50 6.87
C ALA A 304 -14.41 -4.93 8.35
N ILE A 305 -15.05 -4.18 9.26
CA ILE A 305 -15.15 -4.50 10.69
C ILE A 305 -15.99 -5.76 10.91
N GLN A 306 -17.11 -5.92 10.20
CA GLN A 306 -17.96 -7.11 10.32
C GLN A 306 -17.17 -8.39 10.01
N PHE A 307 -16.35 -8.38 8.94
CA PHE A 307 -15.55 -9.55 8.57
C PHE A 307 -14.27 -9.69 9.39
N ARG A 308 -13.70 -8.58 9.91
CA ARG A 308 -12.54 -8.61 10.81
C ARG A 308 -12.71 -7.64 11.99
N PRO A 309 -13.41 -8.05 13.07
CA PRO A 309 -13.77 -7.15 14.18
C PRO A 309 -12.58 -6.49 14.89
N ARG A 310 -11.43 -7.17 14.94
CA ARG A 310 -10.18 -6.68 15.56
C ARG A 310 -9.36 -5.76 14.65
N MET A 311 -9.89 -5.33 13.50
CA MET A 311 -9.18 -4.44 12.57
C MET A 311 -9.23 -2.98 13.04
N ALA A 312 -8.31 -2.61 13.94
CA ALA A 312 -8.23 -1.27 14.51
C ALA A 312 -8.23 -0.15 13.45
N MET A 313 -7.53 -0.33 12.33
CA MET A 313 -7.45 0.70 11.26
C MET A 313 -8.83 1.02 10.65
N ALA A 314 -9.71 0.03 10.53
CA ALA A 314 -11.05 0.27 10.01
C ALA A 314 -11.93 1.02 11.01
N HIS A 315 -11.80 0.74 12.31
CA HIS A 315 -12.46 1.54 13.35
C HIS A 315 -11.93 2.97 13.38
N LEU A 316 -10.62 3.17 13.30
CA LEU A 316 -10.02 4.50 13.26
C LEU A 316 -10.57 5.32 12.07
N ASN A 317 -10.54 4.76 10.86
CA ASN A 317 -11.03 5.47 9.68
C ASN A 317 -12.55 5.67 9.69
N LEU A 318 -13.31 4.71 10.24
CA LEU A 318 -14.75 4.89 10.47
C LEU A 318 -15.02 6.10 11.37
N GLY A 319 -14.30 6.22 12.48
CA GLY A 319 -14.40 7.37 13.39
C GLY A 319 -14.02 8.69 12.72
N LEU A 320 -12.99 8.70 11.87
CA LEU A 320 -12.57 9.90 11.14
C LEU A 320 -13.66 10.39 10.18
N VAL A 321 -14.28 9.49 9.41
CA VAL A 321 -15.36 9.84 8.48
C VAL A 321 -16.63 10.28 9.24
N LEU A 322 -16.97 9.62 10.35
CA LEU A 322 -18.08 10.05 11.21
C LEU A 322 -17.87 11.48 11.75
N GLY A 323 -16.64 11.82 12.13
CA GLY A 323 -16.27 13.18 12.55
C GLY A 323 -16.48 14.22 11.45
N ILE A 324 -16.08 13.91 10.21
CA ILE A 324 -16.30 14.79 9.04
C ILE A 324 -17.80 15.02 8.81
N LEU A 325 -18.62 13.98 8.98
CA LEU A 325 -20.08 14.06 8.87
C LEU A 325 -20.76 14.68 10.10
N SER A 326 -20.01 15.25 11.04
CA SER A 326 -20.51 15.84 12.28
C SER A 326 -21.29 14.87 13.19
N ARG A 327 -21.11 13.55 13.02
CA ARG A 327 -21.67 12.49 13.89
C ARG A 327 -20.72 12.22 15.05
N LYS A 328 -20.53 13.24 15.89
CA LYS A 328 -19.47 13.28 16.92
C LYS A 328 -19.63 12.18 17.97
N GLU A 329 -20.85 11.91 18.42
CA GLU A 329 -21.13 10.90 19.46
C GLU A 329 -20.72 9.49 18.99
N GLU A 330 -21.13 9.13 17.77
CA GLU A 330 -20.75 7.85 17.16
C GLU A 330 -19.25 7.76 16.93
N ALA A 331 -18.61 8.83 16.44
CA ALA A 331 -17.16 8.87 16.28
C ALA A 331 -16.44 8.62 17.62
N ALA A 332 -16.92 9.25 18.70
CA ALA A 332 -16.36 9.09 20.03
C ALA A 332 -16.51 7.64 20.55
N GLU A 333 -17.64 7.01 20.32
CA GLU A 333 -17.87 5.59 20.67
C GLU A 333 -16.92 4.66 19.90
N VAL A 334 -16.81 4.85 18.59
CA VAL A 334 -15.92 4.06 17.73
C VAL A 334 -14.45 4.21 18.15
N TYR A 335 -13.98 5.43 18.48
CA TYR A 335 -12.62 5.62 18.95
C TYR A 335 -12.35 4.96 20.30
N ARG A 336 -13.29 5.03 21.24
CA ARG A 336 -13.18 4.34 22.54
C ARG A 336 -13.15 2.83 22.36
N HIS A 337 -14.00 2.29 21.49
CA HIS A 337 -13.99 0.87 21.19
C HIS A 337 -12.67 0.44 20.54
N CYS A 338 -12.20 1.22 19.55
CA CYS A 338 -10.92 0.98 18.89
C CYS A 338 -9.75 0.89 19.88
N SER A 339 -9.68 1.80 20.87
CA SER A 339 -8.57 1.83 21.84
C SER A 339 -8.55 0.63 22.81
N GLN A 340 -9.65 -0.11 22.89
CA GLN A 340 -9.82 -1.28 23.75
C GLN A 340 -9.64 -2.61 23.00
N LEU A 341 -9.42 -2.58 21.68
CA LEU A 341 -9.25 -3.80 20.90
C LEU A 341 -8.04 -4.62 21.36
N ASP A 342 -8.24 -5.94 21.37
CA ASP A 342 -7.20 -6.90 21.68
C ASP A 342 -6.29 -7.15 20.46
N GLY A 343 -4.99 -6.96 20.66
CA GLY A 343 -3.97 -7.16 19.64
C GLY A 343 -3.33 -8.55 19.64
N THR A 344 -3.75 -9.46 20.53
CA THR A 344 -3.10 -10.77 20.66
C THR A 344 -3.25 -11.64 19.42
N GLY A 345 -2.15 -12.24 18.98
CA GLY A 345 -2.10 -13.14 17.83
C GLY A 345 -2.28 -12.46 16.46
N LEU A 346 -2.27 -11.13 16.38
CA LEU A 346 -2.35 -10.41 15.11
C LEU A 346 -1.04 -10.49 14.31
N LYS A 347 -1.16 -10.52 12.99
CA LYS A 347 -0.03 -10.52 12.05
C LYS A 347 0.86 -9.27 12.18
N ASP A 348 0.25 -8.11 12.45
CA ASP A 348 0.94 -6.85 12.66
C ASP A 348 0.50 -6.19 13.99
N PRO A 349 1.06 -6.63 15.12
CA PRO A 349 0.70 -6.10 16.43
C PRO A 349 1.21 -4.66 16.64
N ARG A 350 2.29 -4.25 15.95
CA ARG A 350 2.85 -2.91 16.11
C ARG A 350 1.91 -1.84 15.57
N THR A 351 1.46 -2.02 14.32
CA THR A 351 0.49 -1.11 13.72
C THR A 351 -0.81 -1.12 14.51
N HIS A 352 -1.27 -2.28 14.97
CA HIS A 352 -2.48 -2.36 15.80
C HIS A 352 -2.38 -1.49 17.07
N GLU A 353 -1.28 -1.58 17.81
CA GLU A 353 -1.09 -0.76 19.02
C GLU A 353 -0.93 0.73 18.70
N THR A 354 -0.23 1.12 17.63
CA THR A 354 -0.17 2.55 17.25
C THR A 354 -1.53 3.10 16.82
N THR A 355 -2.37 2.30 16.15
CA THR A 355 -3.73 2.68 15.77
C THR A 355 -4.61 2.92 17.00
N LYS A 356 -4.49 2.09 18.04
CA LYS A 356 -5.23 2.27 19.30
C LYS A 356 -4.91 3.61 19.97
N ILE A 357 -3.65 4.01 19.97
CA ILE A 357 -3.24 5.33 20.49
C ILE A 357 -3.71 6.45 19.58
N SER A 358 -3.66 6.25 18.26
CA SER A 358 -4.19 7.20 17.28
C SER A 358 -5.71 7.43 17.46
N ALA A 359 -6.46 6.41 17.85
CA ALA A 359 -7.88 6.53 18.18
C ALA A 359 -8.10 7.39 19.43
N LEU A 360 -7.32 7.18 20.50
CA LEU A 360 -7.37 8.05 21.69
C LEU A 360 -6.97 9.49 21.36
N PHE A 361 -5.93 9.69 20.54
CA PHE A 361 -5.53 11.01 20.08
C PHE A 361 -6.67 11.71 19.33
N ASN A 362 -7.34 11.04 18.39
CA ASN A 362 -8.47 11.64 17.67
C ASN A 362 -9.71 11.85 18.55
N LEU A 363 -9.95 10.99 19.55
CA LEU A 363 -11.00 11.20 20.56
C LEU A 363 -10.73 12.45 21.41
N GLY A 364 -9.50 12.64 21.87
CA GLY A 364 -9.11 13.85 22.59
C GLY A 364 -9.26 15.11 21.72
N ARG A 365 -8.89 15.04 20.43
CA ARG A 365 -9.07 16.14 19.48
C ARG A 365 -10.54 16.49 19.31
N LEU A 366 -11.39 15.48 19.13
CA LEU A 366 -12.84 15.65 19.01
C LEU A 366 -13.44 16.38 20.23
N PHE A 367 -12.98 16.08 21.45
CA PHE A 367 -13.41 16.82 22.65
C PHE A 367 -12.86 18.24 22.71
N ALA A 368 -11.61 18.46 22.32
CA ALA A 368 -11.02 19.80 22.28
C ALA A 368 -11.75 20.70 21.27
N ASP A 369 -12.09 20.17 20.10
CA ASP A 369 -12.86 20.86 19.06
C ASP A 369 -14.28 21.22 19.53
N ASP A 370 -14.82 20.48 20.50
CA ASP A 370 -16.11 20.74 21.15
C ASP A 370 -15.98 21.66 22.39
N GLY A 371 -14.79 22.18 22.66
CA GLY A 371 -14.48 23.03 23.82
C GLY A 371 -14.40 22.28 25.16
N LYS A 372 -14.48 20.95 25.16
CA LYS A 372 -14.43 20.09 26.36
C LYS A 372 -12.97 19.74 26.71
N TYR A 373 -12.17 20.74 27.07
CA TYR A 373 -10.73 20.59 27.25
C TYR A 373 -10.35 19.65 28.42
N GLU A 374 -11.11 19.60 29.51
CA GLU A 374 -10.86 18.66 30.62
C GLU A 374 -11.05 17.20 30.20
N ALA A 375 -12.06 16.93 29.37
CA ALA A 375 -12.28 15.60 28.80
C ALA A 375 -11.17 15.24 27.82
N ALA A 376 -10.75 16.20 26.98
CA ALA A 376 -9.62 16.02 26.06
C ALA A 376 -8.33 15.67 26.82
N ILE A 377 -7.99 16.42 27.87
CA ILE A 377 -6.81 16.17 28.73
C ILE A 377 -6.85 14.76 29.33
N THR A 378 -8.01 14.33 29.83
CA THR A 378 -8.19 12.98 30.39
C THR A 378 -7.84 11.90 29.37
N VAL A 379 -8.37 12.01 28.15
CA VAL A 379 -8.13 11.04 27.08
C VAL A 379 -6.69 11.10 26.58
N TYR A 380 -6.11 12.29 26.43
CA TYR A 380 -4.72 12.43 26.04
C TYR A 380 -3.78 11.82 27.07
N LYS A 381 -4.03 12.02 28.38
CA LYS A 381 -3.26 11.36 29.44
C LYS A 381 -3.39 9.84 29.37
N GLU A 382 -4.59 9.32 29.12
CA GLU A 382 -4.79 7.88 28.89
C GLU A 382 -3.92 7.39 27.72
N ALA A 383 -3.86 8.12 26.61
CA ALA A 383 -3.01 7.80 25.47
C ALA A 383 -1.52 7.78 25.85
N THR A 384 -1.05 8.75 26.66
CA THR A 384 0.35 8.79 27.13
C THR A 384 0.72 7.61 28.03
N LEU A 385 -0.25 7.07 28.79
CA LEU A 385 -0.03 5.92 29.67
C LEU A 385 -0.01 4.60 28.89
N LYS A 386 -0.82 4.49 27.83
CA LYS A 386 -0.98 3.26 27.04
C LYS A 386 -0.01 3.14 25.86
N MET A 387 0.62 4.22 25.45
CA MET A 387 1.42 4.22 24.22
C MET A 387 2.64 3.29 24.31
N PRO A 388 2.95 2.51 23.26
CA PRO A 388 4.16 1.72 23.22
C PRO A 388 5.40 2.61 23.02
N LEU A 389 6.57 2.14 23.43
CA LEU A 389 7.85 2.89 23.37
C LEU A 389 8.22 3.40 21.96
N TYR A 390 7.77 2.71 20.90
CA TYR A 390 8.04 3.08 19.52
C TYR A 390 7.03 4.08 18.93
N TYR A 391 5.95 4.40 19.66
CA TYR A 391 5.01 5.43 19.26
C TYR A 391 5.68 6.80 19.25
N GLN A 392 5.27 7.69 18.35
CA GLN A 392 5.80 9.05 18.20
C GLN A 392 4.81 10.05 18.82
N PRO A 393 5.04 10.52 20.08
CA PRO A 393 4.01 11.19 20.88
C PRO A 393 3.96 12.71 20.72
N GLN A 394 4.72 13.30 19.81
CA GLN A 394 5.04 14.74 19.88
C GLN A 394 3.82 15.60 19.55
N SER A 395 2.99 15.14 18.60
CA SER A 395 1.70 15.76 18.32
C SER A 395 0.70 15.54 19.47
N LEU A 396 0.73 14.39 20.14
CA LEU A 396 -0.10 14.13 21.33
C LEU A 396 0.27 15.07 22.49
N TYR A 397 1.56 15.24 22.77
CA TYR A 397 2.05 16.18 23.78
C TYR A 397 1.73 17.63 23.42
N ASN A 398 1.87 18.01 22.15
CA ASN A 398 1.48 19.34 21.68
C ASN A 398 -0.01 19.62 21.92
N MET A 399 -0.89 18.67 21.57
CA MET A 399 -2.33 18.81 21.78
C MET A 399 -2.71 18.83 23.26
N LEU A 400 -1.99 18.09 24.11
CA LEU A 400 -2.15 18.14 25.56
C LEU A 400 -1.75 19.51 26.11
N GLY A 401 -0.62 20.06 25.67
CA GLY A 401 -0.19 21.41 26.01
C GLY A 401 -1.18 22.48 25.54
N GLU A 402 -1.75 22.34 24.34
CA GLU A 402 -2.79 23.23 23.83
C GLU A 402 -4.07 23.17 24.66
N ALA A 403 -4.53 21.98 25.04
CA ALA A 403 -5.70 21.83 25.89
C ALA A 403 -5.50 22.48 27.29
N TYR A 404 -4.31 22.33 27.88
CA TYR A 404 -3.95 23.03 29.13
C TYR A 404 -3.90 24.55 28.95
N PHE A 405 -3.33 25.03 27.84
CA PHE A 405 -3.28 26.46 27.52
C PHE A 405 -4.69 27.07 27.39
N LYS A 406 -5.64 26.35 26.78
CA LYS A 406 -7.03 26.79 26.67
C LYS A 406 -7.77 26.89 28.00
N LEU A 407 -7.31 26.15 29.02
CA LEU A 407 -7.78 26.25 30.40
C LEU A 407 -6.95 27.23 31.25
N GLU A 408 -6.08 28.02 30.63
CA GLU A 408 -5.18 28.98 31.28
C GLU A 408 -4.22 28.34 32.31
N LYS A 409 -3.99 27.02 32.19
CA LYS A 409 -3.04 26.25 32.99
C LYS A 409 -1.67 26.28 32.35
N TYR A 410 -1.03 27.45 32.46
CA TYR A 410 0.17 27.78 31.71
C TYR A 410 1.40 26.93 32.07
N GLU A 411 1.54 26.52 33.33
CA GLU A 411 2.68 25.74 33.82
C GLU A 411 2.67 24.33 33.22
N GLU A 412 1.52 23.65 33.28
CA GLU A 412 1.34 22.35 32.67
C GLU A 412 1.44 22.42 31.14
N ALA A 413 0.87 23.48 30.53
CA ALA A 413 0.99 23.69 29.09
C ALA A 413 2.46 23.79 28.66
N GLU A 414 3.25 24.62 29.35
CA GLU A 414 4.68 24.78 29.08
C GLU A 414 5.45 23.47 29.25
N GLN A 415 5.14 22.68 30.28
CA GLN A 415 5.74 21.36 30.47
C GLN A 415 5.49 20.45 29.26
N TRP A 416 4.25 20.36 28.79
CA TRP A 416 3.91 19.49 27.65
C TRP A 416 4.49 19.96 26.32
N TYR A 417 4.55 21.28 26.08
CA TYR A 417 5.25 21.80 24.91
C TYR A 417 6.75 21.48 24.93
N LYS A 418 7.41 21.62 26.10
CA LYS A 418 8.81 21.22 26.26
C LYS A 418 9.01 19.73 26.03
N GLU A 419 8.12 18.88 26.53
CA GLU A 419 8.18 17.44 26.27
C GLU A 419 7.99 17.10 24.78
N ALA A 420 7.07 17.76 24.08
CA ALA A 420 6.89 17.59 22.64
C ALA A 420 8.19 17.89 21.88
N LEU A 421 8.84 19.01 22.21
CA LEU A 421 10.08 19.46 21.60
C LEU A 421 11.32 18.66 22.06
N ARG A 422 11.31 18.10 23.26
CA ARG A 422 12.35 17.17 23.74
C ARG A 422 12.36 15.89 22.93
N VAL A 423 11.18 15.34 22.62
CA VAL A 423 11.05 14.12 21.82
C VAL A 423 11.29 14.38 20.33
N LYS A 424 10.82 15.52 19.80
CA LYS A 424 11.06 15.92 18.41
C LYS A 424 11.40 17.42 18.33
N PRO A 425 12.70 17.78 18.35
CA PRO A 425 13.15 19.17 18.32
C PRO A 425 12.81 19.96 17.06
N ASP A 426 12.40 19.29 15.98
CA ASP A 426 11.96 19.88 14.71
C ASP A 426 10.43 19.84 14.53
N HIS A 427 9.65 19.60 15.60
CA HIS A 427 8.19 19.58 15.55
C HIS A 427 7.60 21.00 15.39
N ILE A 428 7.41 21.44 14.14
CA ILE A 428 6.96 22.80 13.78
C ILE A 428 5.68 23.23 14.53
N PRO A 429 4.59 22.44 14.61
CA PRO A 429 3.37 22.88 15.29
C PRO A 429 3.60 23.23 16.76
N ALA A 430 4.53 22.53 17.44
CA ALA A 430 4.85 22.80 18.85
C ALA A 430 5.64 24.10 19.05
N HIS A 431 6.45 24.50 18.07
CA HIS A 431 7.10 25.82 18.11
C HIS A 431 6.06 26.95 18.00
N LEU A 432 5.09 26.79 17.09
CA LEU A 432 4.05 27.79 16.85
C LEU A 432 3.09 27.94 18.03
N THR A 433 2.55 26.83 18.54
CA THR A 433 1.60 26.83 19.67
C THR A 433 2.27 27.28 20.96
N TYR A 434 3.51 26.84 21.22
CA TYR A 434 4.25 27.28 22.40
C TYR A 434 4.63 28.76 22.32
N GLY A 435 5.10 29.23 21.16
CA GLY A 435 5.34 30.65 20.91
C GLY A 435 4.10 31.50 21.13
N LYS A 436 2.94 31.06 20.63
CA LYS A 436 1.65 31.73 20.83
C LYS A 436 1.25 31.80 22.31
N MET A 437 1.44 30.72 23.07
CA MET A 437 1.18 30.69 24.51
C MET A 437 2.08 31.70 25.25
N LEU A 438 3.38 31.73 24.92
CA LEU A 438 4.34 32.65 25.53
C LEU A 438 4.01 34.12 25.23
N ALA A 439 3.58 34.41 24.00
CA ALA A 439 3.14 35.75 23.61
C ALA A 439 1.95 36.22 24.47
N ARG A 440 0.98 35.33 24.75
CA ARG A 440 -0.15 35.63 25.63
C ARG A 440 0.21 35.89 27.09
N GLN A 441 1.35 35.37 27.55
CA GLN A 441 1.92 35.68 28.85
C GLN A 441 2.85 36.91 28.83
N ASN A 442 2.82 37.72 27.77
CA ASN A 442 3.73 38.85 27.55
C ASN A 442 5.23 38.48 27.52
N ARG A 443 5.58 37.19 27.34
CA ARG A 443 6.97 36.70 27.17
C ARG A 443 7.41 36.80 25.71
N THR A 444 7.28 38.00 25.14
CA THR A 444 7.43 38.26 23.69
C THR A 444 8.79 37.86 23.12
N LYS A 445 9.89 38.16 23.84
CA LYS A 445 11.25 37.79 23.41
C LYS A 445 11.47 36.28 23.31
N GLU A 446 10.84 35.51 24.20
CA GLU A 446 10.93 34.04 24.15
C GLU A 446 10.03 33.49 23.05
N ALA A 447 8.81 34.02 22.92
CA ALA A 447 7.88 33.66 21.85
C ALA A 447 8.52 33.81 20.46
N GLU A 448 9.17 34.94 20.20
CA GLU A 448 9.80 35.23 18.91
C GLU A 448 10.91 34.24 18.55
N LYS A 449 11.65 33.70 19.53
CA LYS A 449 12.66 32.65 19.27
C LYS A 449 12.01 31.40 18.70
N TRP A 450 10.84 31.02 19.21
CA TRP A 450 10.11 29.84 18.73
C TRP A 450 9.54 30.06 17.33
N PHE A 451 8.95 31.23 17.04
CA PHE A 451 8.51 31.56 15.68
C PHE A 451 9.66 31.62 14.67
N THR A 452 10.79 32.21 15.07
CA THR A 452 12.00 32.24 14.23
C THR A 452 12.52 30.83 13.96
N ARG A 453 12.51 29.96 14.97
CA ARG A 453 12.90 28.55 14.81
C ARG A 453 11.94 27.80 13.88
N ALA A 454 10.62 28.01 13.99
CA ALA A 454 9.64 27.43 13.08
C ALA A 454 9.90 27.87 11.63
N LYS A 455 10.15 29.17 11.41
CA LYS A 455 10.51 29.74 10.09
C LYS A 455 11.77 29.09 9.51
N LEU A 456 12.79 28.83 10.33
CA LEU A 456 14.02 28.16 9.90
C LEU A 456 13.80 26.69 9.52
N LEU A 457 12.93 25.99 10.25
CA LEU A 457 12.64 24.58 10.02
C LEU A 457 11.75 24.36 8.78
N ALA A 458 10.86 25.30 8.49
CA ALA A 458 9.89 25.23 7.40
C ALA A 458 9.83 26.53 6.57
N PRO A 459 10.88 26.84 5.77
CA PRO A 459 10.99 28.10 5.02
C PRO A 459 10.01 28.22 3.84
N ASN A 460 9.32 27.14 3.48
CA ASN A 460 8.36 27.09 2.36
C ASN A 460 6.92 26.80 2.83
N ASP A 461 6.66 26.80 4.14
CA ASP A 461 5.32 26.57 4.70
C ASP A 461 4.65 27.92 4.95
N SER A 462 3.60 28.25 4.17
CA SER A 462 2.87 29.51 4.30
C SER A 462 2.26 29.68 5.70
N SER A 463 1.84 28.61 6.35
CA SER A 463 1.21 28.65 7.67
C SER A 463 2.17 29.17 8.75
N VAL A 464 3.46 28.83 8.66
CA VAL A 464 4.49 29.31 9.60
C VAL A 464 4.63 30.83 9.52
N PHE A 465 4.66 31.37 8.30
CA PHE A 465 4.73 32.81 8.07
C PHE A 465 3.46 33.53 8.52
N GLN A 466 2.28 32.93 8.33
CA GLN A 466 1.03 33.49 8.86
C GLN A 466 1.03 33.58 10.39
N HIS A 467 1.43 32.51 11.08
CA HIS A 467 1.45 32.50 12.55
C HIS A 467 2.49 33.48 13.10
N TYR A 468 3.65 33.61 12.44
CA TYR A 468 4.67 34.58 12.86
C TYR A 468 4.23 36.02 12.56
N GLY A 469 3.66 36.28 11.38
CA GLY A 469 3.09 37.58 11.03
C GLY A 469 1.97 37.99 11.99
N GLN A 470 1.11 37.05 12.38
CA GLN A 470 0.08 37.28 13.39
C GLN A 470 0.68 37.69 14.74
N PHE A 471 1.68 36.96 15.22
CA PHE A 471 2.38 37.29 16.45
C PHE A 471 2.97 38.70 16.41
N LEU A 472 3.62 39.09 15.31
CA LEU A 472 4.20 40.42 15.15
C LEU A 472 3.14 41.52 15.11
N ALA A 473 2.01 41.27 14.45
CA ALA A 473 0.89 42.19 14.44
C ALA A 473 0.26 42.37 15.83
N GLU A 474 0.18 41.31 16.63
CA GLU A 474 -0.33 41.35 18.02
C GLU A 474 0.57 42.15 18.98
N ILE A 475 1.85 42.35 18.62
CA ILE A 475 2.80 43.19 19.37
C ILE A 475 3.09 44.53 18.66
N ASP A 476 2.17 44.97 17.79
CA ASP A 476 2.18 46.24 17.05
C ASP A 476 3.38 46.45 16.10
N ARG A 477 4.10 45.37 15.73
CA ARG A 477 5.19 45.39 14.72
C ARG A 477 4.63 45.19 13.31
N HIS A 478 3.77 46.11 12.87
CA HIS A 478 2.99 45.97 11.64
C HIS A 478 3.83 45.85 10.36
N VAL A 479 4.97 46.55 10.26
CA VAL A 479 5.86 46.50 9.07
C VAL A 479 6.42 45.09 8.89
N GLU A 480 7.02 44.53 9.93
CA GLU A 480 7.58 43.17 9.90
C GLU A 480 6.48 42.10 9.76
N ALA A 481 5.31 42.34 10.38
CA ALA A 481 4.15 41.47 10.17
C ALA A 481 3.75 41.42 8.69
N ALA A 482 3.71 42.58 8.02
CA ALA A 482 3.36 42.67 6.61
C ALA A 482 4.34 41.90 5.72
N GLU A 483 5.66 41.97 5.98
CA GLU A 483 6.66 41.19 5.27
C GLU A 483 6.37 39.68 5.35
N HIS A 484 6.01 39.20 6.54
CA HIS A 484 5.70 37.78 6.77
C HIS A 484 4.37 37.36 6.12
N TYR A 485 3.32 38.18 6.19
CA TYR A 485 2.08 37.88 5.48
C TYR A 485 2.23 37.92 3.96
N VAL A 486 3.02 38.86 3.43
CA VAL A 486 3.38 38.91 2.01
C VAL A 486 4.11 37.63 1.60
N ARG A 487 5.07 37.17 2.40
CA ARG A 487 5.76 35.90 2.15
C ARG A 487 4.80 34.70 2.18
N ALA A 488 3.87 34.67 3.12
CA ALA A 488 2.83 33.63 3.17
C ALA A 488 1.98 33.64 1.89
N ALA A 489 1.54 34.82 1.44
CA ALA A 489 0.74 34.97 0.23
C ALA A 489 1.52 34.64 -1.05
N GLN A 490 2.84 34.84 -1.08
CA GLN A 490 3.68 34.39 -2.21
C GLN A 490 3.80 32.87 -2.29
N LEU A 491 3.79 32.19 -1.14
CA LEU A 491 3.84 30.71 -1.08
C LEU A 491 2.48 30.09 -1.42
N SER A 492 1.38 30.76 -1.09
CA SER A 492 -0.01 30.33 -1.36
C SER A 492 -0.82 31.45 -2.05
N PRO A 493 -0.54 31.77 -3.33
CA PRO A 493 -1.12 32.93 -4.01
C PRO A 493 -2.62 32.82 -4.32
N ASP A 494 -3.17 31.61 -4.27
CA ASP A 494 -4.58 31.34 -4.56
C ASP A 494 -5.45 31.21 -3.30
N GLU A 495 -4.84 31.31 -2.11
CA GLU A 495 -5.57 31.26 -0.85
C GLU A 495 -6.05 32.64 -0.42
N TYR A 496 -7.36 32.87 -0.57
CA TYR A 496 -8.01 34.15 -0.28
C TYR A 496 -7.65 34.74 1.10
N GLU A 497 -7.76 33.95 2.18
CA GLU A 497 -7.53 34.45 3.54
C GLU A 497 -6.09 34.94 3.73
N ILE A 498 -5.11 34.27 3.11
CA ILE A 498 -3.70 34.64 3.22
C ILE A 498 -3.45 35.96 2.49
N VAL A 499 -3.93 36.06 1.24
CA VAL A 499 -3.80 37.26 0.39
C VAL A 499 -4.51 38.46 1.02
N PHE A 500 -5.71 38.25 1.55
CA PHE A 500 -6.50 39.28 2.20
C PHE A 500 -5.86 39.77 3.51
N ASN A 501 -5.31 38.86 4.32
CA ASN A 501 -4.58 39.24 5.53
C ASN A 501 -3.30 40.01 5.22
N ALA A 502 -2.56 39.64 4.16
CA ALA A 502 -1.42 40.42 3.69
C ALA A 502 -1.83 41.85 3.31
N ALA A 503 -2.94 42.03 2.58
CA ALA A 503 -3.48 43.34 2.25
C ALA A 503 -3.82 44.18 3.50
N ASN A 504 -4.47 43.56 4.49
CA ASN A 504 -4.83 44.20 5.74
C ASN A 504 -3.60 44.67 6.53
N THR A 505 -2.57 43.83 6.64
CA THR A 505 -1.35 44.18 7.37
C THR A 505 -0.48 45.19 6.63
N LEU A 506 -0.40 45.12 5.29
CA LEU A 506 0.27 46.14 4.49
C LEU A 506 -0.36 47.52 4.68
N ARG A 507 -1.71 47.57 4.72
CA ARG A 507 -2.45 48.80 5.02
C ARG A 507 -2.13 49.32 6.43
N GLN A 508 -2.13 48.46 7.44
CA GLN A 508 -1.78 48.84 8.82
C GLN A 508 -0.34 49.34 8.94
N ALA A 509 0.58 48.76 8.16
CA ALA A 509 1.97 49.19 8.06
C ALA A 509 2.18 50.48 7.24
N GLY A 510 1.12 51.02 6.60
CA GLY A 510 1.19 52.22 5.77
C GLY A 510 1.69 51.98 4.33
N HIS A 511 1.91 50.74 3.92
CA HIS A 511 2.31 50.36 2.55
C HIS A 511 1.08 50.33 1.62
N ASN A 512 0.45 51.50 1.43
CA ASN A 512 -0.86 51.62 0.79
C ASN A 512 -0.89 51.19 -0.69
N GLU A 513 0.20 51.42 -1.45
CA GLU A 513 0.29 51.00 -2.85
C GLU A 513 0.37 49.47 -2.99
N GLU A 514 1.10 48.80 -2.11
CA GLU A 514 1.19 47.35 -2.10
C GLU A 514 -0.10 46.71 -1.59
N ALA A 515 -0.70 47.29 -0.53
CA ALA A 515 -2.00 46.86 -0.01
C ALA A 515 -3.07 46.87 -1.10
N GLU A 516 -3.09 47.89 -1.97
CA GLU A 516 -4.02 47.96 -3.11
C GLU A 516 -3.87 46.75 -4.04
N LYS A 517 -2.63 46.38 -4.42
CA LYS A 517 -2.36 45.22 -5.28
C LYS A 517 -2.86 43.92 -4.64
N TYR A 518 -2.65 43.75 -3.34
CA TYR A 518 -3.11 42.55 -2.64
C TYR A 518 -4.64 42.53 -2.47
N TYR A 519 -5.31 43.67 -2.29
CA TYR A 519 -6.78 43.72 -2.33
C TYR A 519 -7.35 43.43 -3.71
N GLN A 520 -6.71 43.91 -4.79
CA GLN A 520 -7.08 43.53 -6.16
C GLN A 520 -6.94 42.02 -6.38
N ASN A 521 -5.87 41.41 -5.88
CA ASN A 521 -5.69 39.97 -5.91
C ASN A 521 -6.78 39.23 -5.11
N ALA A 522 -7.13 39.71 -3.91
CA ALA A 522 -8.19 39.11 -3.10
C ALA A 522 -9.55 39.14 -3.83
N VAL A 523 -9.90 40.27 -4.47
CA VAL A 523 -11.09 40.39 -5.33
C VAL A 523 -11.02 39.44 -6.52
N ARG A 524 -9.85 39.26 -7.15
CA ARG A 524 -9.68 38.30 -8.25
C ARG A 524 -9.94 36.86 -7.82
N ILE A 525 -9.50 36.47 -6.62
CA ILE A 525 -9.65 35.12 -6.07
C ILE A 525 -11.11 34.86 -5.66
N ARG A 526 -11.75 35.83 -4.99
CA ARG A 526 -13.17 35.76 -4.60
C ARG A 526 -13.93 37.01 -5.09
N PRO A 527 -14.41 37.04 -6.34
CA PRO A 527 -15.05 38.24 -6.92
C PRO A 527 -16.41 38.58 -6.30
N HIS A 528 -17.04 37.65 -5.59
CA HIS A 528 -18.33 37.83 -4.94
C HIS A 528 -18.23 38.12 -3.44
N GLU A 529 -17.03 38.41 -2.93
CA GLU A 529 -16.81 38.77 -1.53
C GLU A 529 -16.91 40.30 -1.35
N ALA A 530 -18.04 40.76 -0.77
CA ALA A 530 -18.32 42.19 -0.59
C ALA A 530 -17.22 42.90 0.22
N THR A 531 -16.66 42.22 1.23
CA THR A 531 -15.62 42.76 2.11
C THR A 531 -14.34 43.12 1.35
N SER A 532 -13.97 42.33 0.32
CA SER A 532 -12.78 42.60 -0.50
C SER A 532 -12.96 43.85 -1.34
N HIS A 533 -14.13 44.02 -1.96
CA HIS A 533 -14.46 45.22 -2.74
C HIS A 533 -14.54 46.47 -1.86
N MET A 534 -15.11 46.36 -0.66
CA MET A 534 -15.15 47.47 0.31
C MET A 534 -13.73 47.92 0.69
N ASN A 535 -12.86 46.98 1.05
CA ASN A 535 -11.49 47.30 1.46
C ASN A 535 -10.62 47.77 0.29
N LEU A 536 -10.83 47.23 -0.92
CA LEU A 536 -10.21 47.75 -2.14
C LEU A 536 -10.64 49.20 -2.41
N GLY A 537 -11.94 49.50 -2.31
CA GLY A 537 -12.46 50.86 -2.45
C GLY A 537 -11.90 51.81 -1.39
N ALA A 538 -11.75 51.34 -0.16
CA ALA A 538 -11.07 52.09 0.90
C ALA A 538 -9.61 52.37 0.56
N MET A 539 -8.91 51.40 0.00
CA MET A 539 -7.51 51.58 -0.36
C MET A 539 -7.31 52.51 -1.56
N LEU A 540 -8.13 52.35 -2.61
CA LEU A 540 -8.15 53.23 -3.77
C LEU A 540 -8.48 54.67 -3.39
N HIS A 541 -9.41 54.87 -2.44
CA HIS A 541 -9.76 56.19 -1.92
C HIS A 541 -8.55 56.84 -1.25
N VAL A 542 -7.84 56.10 -0.38
CA VAL A 542 -6.61 56.57 0.29
C VAL A 542 -5.50 56.87 -0.72
N ASN A 543 -5.35 56.07 -1.77
CA ASN A 543 -4.37 56.26 -2.84
C ASN A 543 -4.77 57.35 -3.86
N GLY A 544 -5.93 58.01 -3.69
CA GLY A 544 -6.39 59.09 -4.55
C GLY A 544 -7.02 58.65 -5.88
N LYS A 545 -7.22 57.35 -6.10
CA LYS A 545 -7.89 56.78 -7.29
C LYS A 545 -9.41 56.83 -7.10
N LEU A 546 -9.95 58.05 -7.05
CA LEU A 546 -11.30 58.30 -6.54
C LEU A 546 -12.43 57.65 -7.36
N LEU A 547 -12.32 57.60 -8.69
CA LEU A 547 -13.35 56.98 -9.55
C LEU A 547 -13.35 55.45 -9.42
N GLU A 548 -12.16 54.83 -9.39
CA GLU A 548 -12.02 53.39 -9.15
C GLU A 548 -12.49 52.99 -7.75
N ALA A 549 -12.24 53.85 -6.76
CA ALA A 549 -12.75 53.69 -5.40
C ALA A 549 -14.28 53.69 -5.37
N GLU A 550 -14.94 54.61 -6.10
CA GLU A 550 -16.39 54.65 -6.19
C GLU A 550 -16.95 53.38 -6.84
N ALA A 551 -16.35 52.93 -7.95
CA ALA A 551 -16.77 51.69 -8.61
C ALA A 551 -16.66 50.48 -7.66
N SER A 552 -15.57 50.38 -6.89
CA SER A 552 -15.36 49.27 -5.95
C SER A 552 -16.36 49.31 -4.79
N TYR A 553 -16.68 50.49 -4.24
CA TYR A 553 -17.73 50.61 -3.23
C TYR A 553 -19.13 50.27 -3.75
N LEU A 554 -19.43 50.67 -4.99
CA LEU A 554 -20.70 50.32 -5.62
C LEU A 554 -20.83 48.81 -5.83
N GLU A 555 -19.76 48.13 -6.21
CA GLU A 555 -19.77 46.67 -6.33
C GLU A 555 -19.91 45.98 -4.96
N ALA A 556 -19.23 46.49 -3.92
CA ALA A 556 -19.43 46.02 -2.56
C ALA A 556 -20.90 46.17 -2.10
N LEU A 557 -21.54 47.31 -2.40
CA LEU A 557 -22.96 47.53 -2.10
C LEU A 557 -23.90 46.74 -3.01
N ARG A 558 -23.50 46.40 -4.23
CA ARG A 558 -24.27 45.49 -5.07
C ARG A 558 -24.34 44.09 -4.46
N LEU A 559 -23.23 43.63 -3.89
CA LEU A 559 -23.12 42.34 -3.20
C LEU A 559 -23.76 42.37 -1.80
N LYS A 560 -23.64 43.50 -1.08
CA LYS A 560 -24.20 43.71 0.26
C LYS A 560 -24.81 45.11 0.39
N PRO A 561 -26.08 45.31 -0.03
CA PRO A 561 -26.71 46.65 -0.10
C PRO A 561 -26.82 47.39 1.23
N GLU A 562 -26.95 46.66 2.33
CA GLU A 562 -27.17 47.21 3.67
C GLU A 562 -25.87 47.51 4.43
N ASP A 563 -24.71 47.48 3.77
CA ASP A 563 -23.44 47.74 4.45
C ASP A 563 -23.26 49.23 4.77
N ALA A 564 -23.59 49.61 6.00
CA ALA A 564 -23.53 50.98 6.48
C ALA A 564 -22.11 51.59 6.39
N ILE A 565 -21.07 50.79 6.62
CA ILE A 565 -19.67 51.23 6.55
C ILE A 565 -19.33 51.64 5.13
N THR A 566 -19.63 50.78 4.15
CA THR A 566 -19.41 51.06 2.73
C THR A 566 -20.21 52.29 2.27
N ASN A 567 -21.49 52.40 2.64
CA ASN A 567 -22.31 53.58 2.31
C ASN A 567 -21.71 54.89 2.86
N ASN A 568 -21.25 54.87 4.12
CA ASN A 568 -20.61 56.04 4.74
C ASN A 568 -19.29 56.40 4.04
N ASN A 569 -18.48 55.40 3.68
CA ASN A 569 -17.22 55.62 2.96
C ASN A 569 -17.46 56.17 1.55
N LEU A 570 -18.48 55.65 0.85
CA LEU A 570 -18.90 56.15 -0.46
C LEU A 570 -19.40 57.58 -0.39
N ASN A 571 -20.23 57.93 0.60
CA ASN A 571 -20.71 59.30 0.78
C ASN A 571 -19.56 60.29 1.04
N LYS A 572 -18.59 59.92 1.88
CA LYS A 572 -17.37 60.72 2.08
C LYS A 572 -16.59 60.93 0.78
N LEU A 573 -16.41 59.86 0.00
CA LEU A 573 -15.74 59.92 -1.31
C LEU A 573 -16.49 60.82 -2.29
N ARG A 574 -17.83 60.74 -2.35
CA ARG A 574 -18.66 61.55 -3.24
C ARG A 574 -18.57 63.04 -2.94
N ASN A 575 -18.62 63.41 -1.66
CA ASN A 575 -18.42 64.80 -1.25
C ASN A 575 -17.04 65.32 -1.68
N LEU A 576 -16.01 64.48 -1.59
CA LEU A 576 -14.66 64.82 -2.07
C LEU A 576 -14.61 64.97 -3.60
N LEU A 577 -15.28 64.08 -4.34
CA LEU A 577 -15.38 64.16 -5.81
C LEU A 577 -16.05 65.47 -6.26
N VAL A 578 -17.14 65.87 -5.61
CA VAL A 578 -17.84 67.14 -5.87
C VAL A 578 -16.92 68.32 -5.59
N LYS A 579 -16.25 68.34 -4.43
CA LYS A 579 -15.29 69.40 -4.07
C LYS A 579 -14.15 69.53 -5.08
N LYS A 580 -13.73 68.42 -5.71
CA LYS A 580 -12.69 68.39 -6.75
C LYS A 580 -13.22 68.65 -8.17
N GLY A 581 -14.53 68.90 -8.34
CA GLY A 581 -15.15 69.09 -9.65
C GLY A 581 -15.18 67.82 -10.53
N LEU A 582 -14.93 66.65 -9.95
CA LEU A 582 -14.93 65.35 -10.64
C LEU A 582 -16.32 64.71 -10.68
N ARG A 583 -17.30 65.33 -10.01
CA ARG A 583 -18.71 64.93 -9.98
C ARG A 583 -19.57 66.19 -9.84
N THR A 584 -20.66 66.28 -10.59
CA THR A 584 -21.62 67.39 -10.50
C THR A 584 -22.80 66.98 -9.60
N ASP A 585 -23.20 67.90 -8.71
CA ASP A 585 -24.35 67.70 -7.82
C ASP A 585 -25.66 67.70 -8.63
N SER A 586 -26.16 66.51 -8.97
CA SER A 586 -27.59 66.34 -9.22
C SER A 586 -28.05 64.97 -8.72
N PRO A 587 -29.11 64.91 -7.89
CA PRO A 587 -29.83 63.68 -7.64
C PRO A 587 -30.83 63.49 -8.79
N GLN A 588 -30.49 62.67 -9.78
CA GLN A 588 -31.46 62.15 -10.74
C GLN A 588 -31.48 60.62 -10.61
N PRO A 589 -32.64 60.01 -10.33
CA PRO A 589 -32.81 58.60 -10.64
C PRO A 589 -32.91 58.52 -12.17
N HIS A 590 -32.05 57.77 -12.86
CA HIS A 590 -32.36 57.02 -14.08
C HIS A 590 -31.09 56.50 -14.78
N ASN A 591 -31.19 55.23 -15.18
CA ASN A 591 -30.46 54.52 -16.25
C ASN A 591 -29.04 53.99 -15.98
N TRP A 592 -29.03 52.78 -15.44
CA TRP A 592 -27.99 51.77 -15.59
C TRP A 592 -27.83 51.29 -17.04
N TRP A 593 -27.28 52.09 -17.97
CA TRP A 593 -26.73 51.56 -19.23
C TRP A 593 -25.77 52.56 -19.87
N SER A 594 -24.50 52.59 -19.44
CA SER A 594 -23.36 52.94 -20.30
C SER A 594 -22.05 52.93 -19.51
N LEU A 595 -21.41 51.76 -19.43
CA LEU A 595 -19.96 51.64 -19.25
C LEU A 595 -19.51 50.31 -19.88
N HIS A 596 -19.80 50.19 -21.18
CA HIS A 596 -19.04 49.32 -22.08
C HIS A 596 -17.81 50.10 -22.54
N PHE A 597 -16.73 50.08 -21.77
CA PHE A 597 -15.39 50.38 -22.28
C PHE A 597 -14.36 49.79 -21.31
N PHE A 598 -14.12 48.49 -21.44
CA PHE A 598 -12.81 47.84 -21.29
C PHE A 598 -12.97 46.36 -21.69
N HIS A 599 -12.97 46.12 -23.00
CA HIS A 599 -12.77 44.79 -23.56
C HIS A 599 -11.87 44.91 -24.79
N SER A 600 -10.55 44.94 -24.56
CA SER A 600 -9.54 44.72 -25.60
C SER A 600 -8.14 44.66 -24.97
N PHE A 601 -7.32 43.72 -25.45
CA PHE A 601 -6.05 43.16 -24.91
C PHE A 601 -6.29 42.13 -23.80
N PHE A 602 -6.43 40.82 -24.06
CA PHE A 602 -5.62 39.96 -24.93
C PHE A 602 -6.49 38.89 -25.63
N ALA A 603 -6.39 38.83 -26.97
CA ALA A 603 -6.61 37.60 -27.72
C ALA A 603 -5.53 37.51 -28.80
N SER A 604 -4.73 36.45 -28.75
CA SER A 604 -3.95 35.95 -29.88
C SER A 604 -4.77 34.82 -30.53
N PRO A 605 -4.95 34.80 -31.87
CA PRO A 605 -5.55 33.67 -32.57
C PRO A 605 -4.49 32.82 -33.29
N LEU A 606 -4.79 31.52 -33.41
CA LEU A 606 -4.21 30.44 -34.26
C LEU A 606 -3.91 29.23 -33.36
N SER A 607 -4.39 28.01 -33.60
CA SER A 607 -5.02 27.41 -34.77
C SER A 607 -5.62 26.06 -34.37
N ILE A 608 -6.84 25.77 -34.83
CA ILE A 608 -7.39 24.42 -34.92
C ILE A 608 -6.83 23.77 -36.18
N ILE A 609 -6.22 22.57 -36.06
CA ILE A 609 -6.19 21.56 -37.13
C ILE A 609 -6.56 20.21 -36.53
N MET A 610 -7.69 19.68 -37.03
CA MET A 610 -8.18 18.30 -37.11
C MET A 610 -7.32 17.16 -36.52
N LYS A 611 -7.84 16.45 -35.52
CA LYS A 611 -8.42 15.09 -35.56
C LYS A 611 -8.63 14.54 -34.15
#